data_AF-A0A2E5PRV4-F1
#
_entry.id   AF-A0A2E5PRV4-F1
#
_cell.length_a   1.000
_cell.length_b   1.000
_cell.length_c   1.000
_cell.angle_alpha   90.00
_cell.angle_beta   90.00
_cell.angle_gamma   90.00
#
_symmetry.space_group_name_H-M   'P 1'
#
loop_
_entity.id
_entity.type
_entity.pdbx_description
1 polymer ?
#
loop_
_entity_poly.entity_id
_entity_poly.type
_entity_poly.pdbx_seq_one_letter_code
_entity_poly.pdbx_strand_id
1 'polypeptide(L)'
;MMAEIQCKNTEEKLVYDCMISLMDMKTSIKVKEAVFNVSADMPSMPGAHNVKPVMAHSMGMGMYHVRLALEMYGEWALKLDFTKPRRDRIIKKMNFGKHGMVMKNDHKMKHNHMKEGKEKGEGKMKISHDHGKMHKQKND
;
A
#
# COMPACT_ATOMS: atom_id res chain seq x y z
N MET A 1 2.14 1.53 14.98
CA MET A 1 1.56 0.18 15.12
C MET A 1 1.45 -0.40 13.73
N MET A 2 1.57 -1.72 13.57
CA MET A 2 1.32 -2.40 12.30
C MET A 2 0.07 -3.26 12.41
N ALA A 3 -0.70 -3.34 11.33
CA ALA A 3 -1.85 -4.22 11.18
C ALA A 3 -1.65 -5.14 9.98
N GLU A 4 -1.73 -6.44 10.22
CA GLU A 4 -1.90 -7.46 9.19
C GLU A 4 -3.38 -7.82 9.14
N ILE A 5 -3.95 -7.88 7.93
CA ILE A 5 -5.39 -8.09 7.73
C ILE A 5 -5.55 -9.31 6.83
N GLN A 6 -6.53 -10.16 7.13
CA GLN A 6 -6.90 -11.30 6.31
C GLN A 6 -8.42 -11.40 6.25
N CYS A 7 -9.01 -11.23 5.08
CA CYS A 7 -10.45 -11.21 4.85
C CYS A 7 -10.85 -12.39 3.98
N LYS A 8 -11.83 -13.15 4.44
CA LYS A 8 -12.43 -14.28 3.72
C LYS A 8 -13.85 -13.91 3.30
N ASN A 9 -14.30 -14.49 2.20
CA ASN A 9 -15.71 -14.39 1.83
C ASN A 9 -16.58 -15.05 2.90
N THR A 10 -17.80 -14.55 3.02
CA THR A 10 -18.89 -15.27 3.66
C THR A 10 -19.82 -15.87 2.60
N GLU A 11 -20.89 -16.55 3.02
CA GLU A 11 -21.96 -17.00 2.13
C GLU A 11 -22.74 -15.82 1.53
N GLU A 12 -22.71 -14.66 2.19
CA GLU A 12 -23.34 -13.44 1.72
C GLU A 12 -22.44 -12.69 0.73
N LYS A 13 -23.02 -12.31 -0.42
CA LYS A 13 -22.32 -11.59 -1.48
C LYS A 13 -21.79 -10.25 -0.95
N LEU A 14 -20.52 -9.97 -1.24
CA LEU A 14 -19.80 -8.74 -0.84
C LEU A 14 -19.64 -8.57 0.67
N VAL A 15 -19.92 -9.62 1.44
CA VAL A 15 -19.71 -9.63 2.88
C VAL A 15 -18.49 -10.49 3.20
N TYR A 16 -17.58 -9.92 3.98
CA TYR A 16 -16.28 -10.50 4.29
C TYR A 16 -16.04 -10.54 5.79
N ASP A 17 -15.51 -11.66 6.27
CA ASP A 17 -14.98 -11.79 7.63
C ASP A 17 -13.49 -11.50 7.62
N CYS A 18 -13.10 -10.42 8.29
CA CYS A 18 -11.73 -9.94 8.37
C CYS A 18 -11.13 -10.22 9.75
N MET A 19 -10.01 -10.93 9.76
CA MET A 19 -9.13 -11.10 10.91
C MET A 19 -7.99 -10.09 10.84
N ILE A 20 -7.78 -9.36 11.92
CA ILE A 20 -6.78 -8.30 12.04
C ILE A 20 -5.83 -8.67 13.18
N SER A 21 -4.54 -8.77 12.86
CA SER A 21 -3.46 -8.99 13.81
C SER A 21 -2.70 -7.69 14.02
N LEU A 22 -2.61 -7.23 15.27
CA LEU A 22 -1.91 -6.00 15.61
C LEU A 22 -0.56 -6.29 16.27
N MET A 23 0.48 -5.58 15.82
CA MET A 23 1.81 -5.66 16.40
C MET A 23 2.39 -4.27 16.64
N ASP A 24 3.00 -4.07 17.80
CA ASP A 24 3.79 -2.89 18.08
C ASP A 24 5.14 -3.01 17.36
N MET A 25 5.49 -2.00 16.55
CA MET A 25 6.66 -2.07 15.68
C MET A 25 7.99 -1.87 16.42
N LYS A 26 7.97 -1.30 17.63
CA LYS A 26 9.18 -1.05 18.40
C LYS A 26 9.55 -2.27 19.24
N THR A 27 8.54 -2.93 19.79
CA THR A 27 8.70 -4.05 20.72
C THR A 27 8.47 -5.40 20.08
N SER A 28 7.86 -5.46 18.88
CA SER A 28 7.42 -6.69 18.22
C SER A 28 6.41 -7.52 19.04
N ILE A 29 5.73 -6.88 19.99
CA ILE A 29 4.71 -7.51 20.84
C ILE A 29 3.32 -7.29 20.24
N LYS A 30 2.44 -8.30 20.37
CA LYS A 30 1.02 -8.18 19.96
C LYS A 30 0.31 -7.09 20.77
N VAL A 31 -0.42 -6.20 20.09
CA VAL A 31 -1.19 -5.16 20.76
C VAL A 31 -2.52 -5.72 21.24
N LYS A 32 -2.66 -5.87 22.55
CA LYS A 32 -3.87 -6.33 23.23
C LYS A 32 -4.80 -5.15 23.54
N GLU A 33 -6.09 -5.45 23.73
CA GLU A 33 -7.12 -4.51 24.20
C GLU A 33 -7.21 -3.19 23.38
N ALA A 34 -6.83 -3.25 22.10
CA ALA A 34 -7.01 -2.13 21.20
C ALA A 34 -8.51 -1.91 20.95
N VAL A 35 -8.90 -0.65 20.89
CA VAL A 35 -10.27 -0.24 20.56
C VAL A 35 -10.20 0.59 19.30
N PHE A 36 -10.83 0.11 18.24
CA PHE A 36 -10.80 0.75 16.94
C PHE A 36 -12.02 0.39 16.10
N ASN A 37 -12.32 1.29 15.17
CA ASN A 37 -13.31 1.06 14.13
C ASN A 37 -12.61 0.82 12.79
N VAL A 38 -13.28 0.08 11.92
CA VAL A 38 -12.86 -0.15 10.54
C VAL A 38 -13.89 0.47 9.62
N SER A 39 -13.44 1.38 8.78
CA SER A 39 -14.23 1.93 7.67
C SER A 39 -13.52 1.64 6.36
N ALA A 40 -14.19 1.80 5.23
CA ALA A 40 -13.58 1.65 3.93
C ALA A 40 -14.18 2.62 2.93
N ASP A 41 -13.38 3.05 1.96
CA ASP A 41 -13.83 3.83 0.81
C ASP A 41 -13.11 3.37 -0.47
N MET A 42 -13.77 3.51 -1.60
CA MET A 42 -13.14 3.27 -2.90
C MET A 42 -12.30 4.48 -3.32
N PRO A 43 -10.97 4.35 -3.48
CA PRO A 43 -10.11 5.48 -3.82
C PRO A 43 -10.41 6.09 -5.19
N SER A 44 -10.97 5.31 -6.12
CA SER A 44 -11.33 5.77 -7.46
C SER A 44 -12.56 6.67 -7.49
N MET A 45 -13.44 6.58 -6.48
CA MET A 45 -14.65 7.39 -6.35
C MET A 45 -14.82 7.85 -4.89
N PRO A 46 -13.99 8.78 -4.42
CA PRO A 46 -14.02 9.22 -3.02
C PRO A 46 -15.39 9.76 -2.63
N GLY A 47 -15.94 9.28 -1.52
CA GLY A 47 -17.21 9.76 -0.95
C GLY A 47 -18.48 9.21 -1.60
N ALA A 48 -18.40 8.48 -2.72
CA ALA A 48 -19.56 7.86 -3.36
C ALA A 48 -19.85 6.46 -2.80
N HIS A 49 -18.78 5.70 -2.51
CA HIS A 49 -18.87 4.34 -2.00
C HIS A 49 -18.05 4.24 -0.72
N ASN A 50 -18.76 4.17 0.41
CA ASN A 50 -18.14 4.11 1.72
C ASN A 50 -18.85 3.14 2.66
N VAL A 51 -18.05 2.38 3.39
CA VAL A 51 -18.51 1.54 4.50
C VAL A 51 -18.52 2.40 5.75
N LYS A 52 -19.67 2.46 6.44
CA LYS A 52 -19.78 3.12 7.75
C LYS A 52 -18.81 2.46 8.74
N PRO A 53 -18.25 3.21 9.71
CA PRO A 53 -17.35 2.63 10.70
C PRO A 53 -18.00 1.46 11.45
N VAL A 54 -17.36 0.30 11.40
CA VAL A 54 -17.74 -0.91 12.13
C VAL A 54 -16.73 -1.16 13.25
N MET A 55 -17.21 -1.43 14.46
CA MET A 55 -16.32 -1.72 15.58
C MET A 55 -15.62 -3.08 15.40
N ALA A 56 -14.31 -3.13 15.64
CA ALA A 56 -13.58 -4.39 15.65
C ALA A 56 -13.74 -5.08 17.03
N HIS A 57 -14.02 -6.38 17.00
CA HIS A 57 -14.21 -7.19 18.20
C HIS A 57 -12.93 -7.97 18.53
N SER A 58 -12.49 -7.94 19.79
CA SER A 58 -11.31 -8.71 20.18
C SER A 58 -11.60 -10.20 20.21
N MET A 59 -10.70 -10.98 19.60
CA MET A 59 -10.67 -12.45 19.68
C MET A 59 -9.60 -12.95 20.65
N GLY A 60 -9.02 -12.04 21.45
CA GLY A 60 -7.89 -12.33 22.34
C GLY A 60 -6.53 -12.32 21.63
N MET A 61 -5.45 -12.33 22.43
CA MET A 61 -4.05 -12.42 21.95
C MET A 61 -3.63 -11.40 20.87
N GLY A 62 -4.27 -10.22 20.83
CA GLY A 62 -3.99 -9.18 19.82
C GLY A 62 -4.56 -9.48 18.43
N MET A 63 -5.52 -10.41 18.35
CA MET A 63 -6.34 -10.70 17.19
C MET A 63 -7.71 -10.03 17.34
N TYR A 64 -8.24 -9.53 16.23
CA TYR A 64 -9.52 -8.85 16.18
C TYR A 64 -10.30 -9.31 14.95
N HIS A 65 -11.61 -9.40 15.08
CA HIS A 65 -12.53 -9.75 14.01
C HIS A 65 -13.40 -8.53 13.66
N VAL A 66 -13.65 -8.36 12.37
CA VAL A 66 -14.66 -7.43 11.87
C VAL A 66 -15.35 -8.04 10.65
N ARG A 67 -16.66 -7.85 10.57
CA ARG A 67 -17.44 -8.23 9.39
C ARG A 67 -17.73 -6.98 8.56
N LEU A 68 -17.30 -6.98 7.30
CA LEU A 68 -17.45 -5.84 6.40
C LEU A 68 -18.40 -6.20 5.26
N ALA A 69 -19.42 -5.36 5.04
CA ALA A 69 -20.28 -5.41 3.88
C ALA A 69 -19.85 -4.31 2.90
N LEU A 70 -19.43 -4.70 1.70
CA LEU A 70 -19.02 -3.80 0.63
C LEU A 70 -20.15 -3.61 -0.38
N GLU A 71 -20.10 -2.51 -1.12
CA GLU A 71 -21.09 -2.21 -2.17
C GLU A 71 -20.70 -2.83 -3.51
N MET A 72 -19.42 -3.09 -3.73
CA MET A 72 -18.89 -3.70 -4.96
C MET A 72 -17.49 -4.30 -4.78
N TYR A 73 -17.13 -5.18 -5.72
CA TYR A 73 -15.77 -5.72 -5.83
C TYR A 73 -14.80 -4.65 -6.34
N GLY A 74 -13.53 -4.77 -5.99
CA GLY A 74 -12.48 -3.89 -6.48
C GLY A 74 -11.52 -3.44 -5.39
N GLU A 75 -10.81 -2.34 -5.65
CA GLU A 75 -9.86 -1.75 -4.72
C GLU A 75 -10.57 -0.86 -3.70
N TRP A 76 -10.30 -1.13 -2.43
CA TRP A 76 -10.80 -0.39 -1.29
C TRP A 76 -9.65 0.03 -0.39
N ALA A 77 -9.75 1.22 0.22
CA ALA A 77 -8.87 1.65 1.29
C ALA A 77 -9.55 1.41 2.63
N LEU A 78 -9.12 0.39 3.38
CA LEU A 78 -9.56 0.17 4.75
C LEU A 78 -8.85 1.17 5.66
N LYS A 79 -9.62 1.84 6.51
CA LYS A 79 -9.15 2.79 7.52
C LYS A 79 -9.46 2.20 8.89
N LEU A 80 -8.41 1.87 9.64
CA LEU A 80 -8.48 1.39 11.00
C LEU A 80 -8.20 2.58 11.92
N ASP A 81 -9.23 3.01 12.64
CA ASP A 81 -9.24 4.20 13.49
C ASP A 81 -9.16 3.83 14.97
N PHE A 82 -7.97 3.95 15.55
CA PHE A 82 -7.69 3.54 16.92
C PHE A 82 -7.97 4.65 17.93
N THR A 83 -8.56 4.27 19.05
CA THR A 83 -8.76 5.13 20.22
C THR A 83 -7.94 4.64 21.42
N LYS A 84 -7.69 3.33 21.51
CA LYS A 84 -6.80 2.69 22.49
C LYS A 84 -5.82 1.75 21.78
N PRO A 85 -4.59 1.56 22.31
CA PRO A 85 -4.03 2.17 23.53
C PRO A 85 -3.62 3.64 23.33
N ARG A 86 -3.53 4.11 22.08
CA ARG A 86 -3.34 5.51 21.72
C ARG A 86 -4.13 5.80 20.45
N ARG A 87 -4.42 7.08 20.21
CA ARG A 87 -5.01 7.50 18.94
C ARG A 87 -4.00 7.26 17.81
N ASP A 88 -4.46 6.55 16.78
CA ASP A 88 -3.68 6.22 15.59
C ASP A 88 -4.64 5.92 14.43
N ARG A 89 -4.15 6.02 13.19
CA ARG A 89 -4.89 5.63 11.99
C ARG A 89 -3.98 4.83 11.07
N ILE A 90 -4.43 3.63 10.71
CA ILE A 90 -3.75 2.79 9.71
C ILE A 90 -4.64 2.70 8.48
N ILE A 91 -4.07 2.94 7.30
CA ILE A 91 -4.77 2.79 6.02
C ILE A 91 -4.13 1.63 5.25
N LYS A 92 -4.96 0.70 4.77
CA LYS A 92 -4.53 -0.44 3.94
C LYS A 92 -5.36 -0.53 2.67
N LYS A 93 -4.69 -0.52 1.52
CA LYS A 93 -5.31 -0.75 0.22
C LYS A 93 -5.42 -2.25 -0.04
N MET A 94 -6.61 -2.71 -0.37
CA MET A 94 -6.93 -4.13 -0.53
C MET A 94 -7.84 -4.31 -1.72
N ASN A 95 -7.66 -5.40 -2.46
CA ASN A 95 -8.55 -5.74 -3.57
C ASN A 95 -9.49 -6.88 -3.13
N PHE A 96 -10.80 -6.61 -3.14
CA PHE A 96 -11.85 -7.55 -2.77
C PHE A 96 -12.49 -8.13 -4.02
N GLY A 97 -12.54 -9.46 -4.10
CA GLY A 97 -13.15 -10.18 -5.23
C GLY A 97 -14.00 -11.36 -4.79
N LYS A 98 -14.45 -12.14 -5.78
CA LYS A 98 -15.30 -13.32 -5.58
C LYS A 98 -14.63 -14.46 -4.82
N HIS A 99 -13.30 -14.47 -4.66
CA HIS A 99 -12.55 -15.53 -3.98
C HIS A 99 -11.86 -15.06 -2.69
N GLY A 100 -12.34 -13.95 -2.11
CA GLY A 100 -11.69 -13.29 -0.98
C GLY A 100 -10.87 -12.09 -1.42
N MET A 101 -9.92 -11.71 -0.60
CA MET A 101 -9.05 -10.57 -0.86
C MET A 101 -7.67 -11.00 -1.40
N VAL A 102 -7.04 -10.10 -2.15
CA VAL A 102 -5.60 -10.19 -2.47
C VAL A 102 -4.91 -8.95 -1.89
N MET A 103 -3.91 -9.18 -1.03
CA MET A 103 -3.02 -8.10 -0.58
C MET A 103 -2.12 -7.68 -1.73
N LYS A 104 -2.11 -6.39 -2.07
CA LYS A 104 -0.98 -5.82 -2.79
C LYS A 104 0.10 -5.53 -1.76
N ASN A 105 1.22 -6.23 -1.82
CA ASN A 105 2.36 -5.97 -0.93
C ASN A 105 2.90 -4.56 -1.18
N ASP A 106 2.76 -3.65 -0.21
CA ASP A 106 3.42 -2.34 -0.20
C ASP A 106 4.92 -2.47 0.16
N HIS A 107 5.63 -3.37 -0.51
CA HIS A 107 7.09 -3.37 -0.56
C HIS A 107 7.56 -3.11 -1.97
N LYS A 108 7.48 -1.84 -2.37
CA LYS A 108 8.34 -1.29 -3.42
C LYS A 108 8.84 0.09 -3.03
N MET A 109 9.61 0.14 -1.95
CA MET A 109 10.71 1.11 -1.89
C MET A 109 11.73 0.73 -2.97
N LYS A 110 11.46 1.11 -4.23
CA LYS A 110 12.54 1.32 -5.19
C LYS A 110 12.96 2.77 -5.05
N HIS A 111 13.81 3.05 -4.07
CA HIS A 111 14.73 4.17 -4.18
C HIS A 111 15.67 3.82 -5.33
N ASN A 112 15.35 4.30 -6.53
CA ASN A 112 16.37 4.41 -7.56
C ASN A 112 17.30 5.53 -7.11
N HIS A 113 18.42 5.19 -6.47
CA HIS A 113 19.61 6.02 -6.50
C HIS A 113 20.14 5.97 -7.93
N MET A 114 19.78 6.95 -8.76
CA MET A 114 20.58 7.25 -9.94
C MET A 114 21.66 8.25 -9.52
N LYS A 115 22.91 7.82 -9.75
CA LYS A 115 24.13 8.60 -9.50
C LYS A 115 24.13 9.91 -10.29
N GLU A 116 24.87 10.85 -9.71
CA GLU A 116 25.19 12.20 -10.12
C GLU A 116 25.45 12.41 -11.63
N GLY A 117 24.97 13.54 -12.13
CA GLY A 117 25.41 14.13 -13.39
C GLY A 117 25.04 15.61 -13.39
N LYS A 118 26.04 16.47 -13.15
CA LYS A 118 25.96 17.94 -13.14
C LYS A 118 25.48 18.47 -14.49
N GLU A 119 24.40 19.25 -14.52
CA GLU A 119 24.13 20.18 -15.62
C GLU A 119 24.61 21.58 -15.20
N LYS A 120 25.72 22.03 -15.80
CA LYS A 120 26.02 23.45 -15.98
C LYS A 120 25.90 23.73 -17.47
N GLY A 121 24.85 24.47 -17.84
CA GLY A 121 24.68 25.01 -19.19
C GLY A 121 24.75 26.54 -19.15
N GLU A 122 25.97 27.09 -19.14
CA GLU A 122 26.22 28.47 -19.55
C GLU A 122 27.18 28.43 -20.74
N GLY A 123 26.80 29.12 -21.81
CA GLY A 123 27.43 29.00 -23.10
C GLY A 123 28.88 29.45 -23.14
N LYS A 124 29.65 28.85 -24.06
CA LYS A 124 30.62 29.55 -24.91
C LYS A 124 31.13 28.62 -26.01
N MET A 125 30.85 29.05 -27.23
CA MET A 125 31.45 28.61 -28.49
C MET A 125 32.98 28.58 -28.39
N LYS A 126 33.61 27.45 -28.75
CA LYS A 126 34.97 27.40 -29.29
C LYS A 126 35.08 26.31 -30.35
N ILE A 127 35.40 26.78 -31.56
CA ILE A 127 35.79 26.05 -32.76
C ILE A 127 37.22 25.57 -32.59
N SER A 128 37.53 24.32 -32.99
CA SER A 128 38.78 23.99 -33.69
C SER A 128 38.85 22.51 -34.09
N HIS A 129 38.83 22.31 -35.40
CA HIS A 129 39.46 21.29 -36.26
C HIS A 129 39.99 19.99 -35.63
N ASP A 130 39.54 18.86 -36.19
CA ASP A 130 40.42 17.71 -36.39
C ASP A 130 40.26 17.13 -37.80
N HIS A 131 41.40 16.93 -38.45
CA HIS A 131 41.55 16.52 -39.83
C HIS A 131 41.25 15.03 -39.98
N GLY A 132 40.40 14.70 -40.96
CA GLY A 132 40.23 13.31 -41.40
C GLY A 132 41.53 12.68 -41.86
N LYS A 133 41.73 11.41 -41.47
CA LYS A 133 42.62 10.49 -42.16
C LYS A 133 41.88 9.22 -42.57
N MET A 134 42.13 8.90 -43.84
CA MET A 134 41.46 7.94 -44.70
C MET A 134 41.70 6.47 -44.33
N HIS A 135 40.64 5.70 -44.60
CA HIS A 135 40.60 4.36 -45.20
C HIS A 135 41.88 3.52 -45.29
N LYS A 136 41.76 2.28 -44.80
CA LYS A 136 42.23 1.09 -45.54
C LYS A 136 41.48 -0.18 -45.09
N GLN A 137 40.59 -0.69 -45.94
CA GLN A 137 40.25 -2.11 -46.03
C GLN A 137 40.97 -2.66 -47.28
N LYS A 138 41.48 -3.89 -47.19
CA LYS A 138 42.32 -4.58 -48.18
C LYS A 138 41.55 -5.71 -48.85
N ASN A 139 42.07 -6.13 -50.02
CA ASN A 139 41.76 -7.28 -50.90
C ASN A 139 40.97 -6.84 -52.14
N ASP A 140 41.39 -7.06 -53.39
CA ASP A 140 42.46 -7.86 -54.01
C ASP A 140 43.23 -7.04 -55.07
#